data_AF-A0A7W4GGX1-F1
#
_entry.id   AF-A0A7W4GGX1-F1
#
_cell.length_a   1.000
_cell.length_b   1.000
_cell.length_c   1.000
_cell.angle_alpha   90.00
_cell.angle_beta   90.00
_cell.angle_gamma   90.00
#
_symmetry.space_group_name_H-M   'P 1'
#
loop_
_entity.id
_entity.type
_entity.pdbx_description
1 polymer ?
#
loop_
_entity_poly.entity_id
_entity_poly.type
_entity_poly.pdbx_seq_one_letter_code
_entity_poly.pdbx_strand_id
1 'polypeptide(L)'
;MPYKRNGFSLIEVMVSLVILVIGLIGIFNLHIMSKQGSFESFQQTQASYYANDMINRMRLNSAQLALYANGSPYSGTPSAVSQRCDSATVFCSASQMALWDIFEWQSSFIGTSEVINTKNVGGLDTATGCINVNGNVVTVTMSWKAIRSSSDSGDVNACGTASDKRRIYSIQTVII
;
A
#
# COMPACT_ATOMS: atom_id res chain seq x y z
N MET A 1 22.69 -42.38 -52.22
CA MET A 1 21.44 -41.60 -52.34
C MET A 1 21.76 -40.16 -51.95
N PRO A 2 21.71 -39.18 -52.87
CA PRO A 2 22.05 -37.81 -52.52
C PRO A 2 20.87 -37.13 -51.81
N TYR A 3 21.11 -36.60 -50.61
CA TYR A 3 20.16 -35.78 -49.86
C TYR A 3 19.98 -34.44 -50.59
N LYS A 4 18.76 -34.14 -51.07
CA LYS A 4 18.41 -32.82 -51.61
C LYS A 4 18.51 -31.79 -50.48
N ARG A 5 19.53 -30.95 -50.52
CA ARG A 5 19.59 -29.72 -49.71
C ARG A 5 18.60 -28.71 -50.31
N ASN A 6 17.43 -28.58 -49.69
CA ASN A 6 16.53 -27.45 -49.95
C ASN A 6 17.13 -26.23 -49.23
N GLY A 7 17.61 -25.24 -49.99
CA GLY A 7 18.04 -23.96 -49.43
C GLY A 7 16.84 -23.16 -48.92
N PHE A 8 17.03 -22.39 -47.84
CA PHE A 8 16.00 -21.49 -47.31
C PHE A 8 15.60 -20.45 -48.37
N SER A 9 14.29 -20.29 -48.59
CA SER A 9 13.77 -19.20 -49.41
C SER A 9 13.75 -17.90 -48.60
N LEU A 10 14.03 -16.76 -49.21
CA LEU A 10 13.98 -15.44 -48.55
C LEU A 10 12.59 -15.14 -47.95
N ILE A 11 11.53 -15.67 -48.59
CA ILE A 11 10.14 -15.58 -48.10
C ILE A 11 9.95 -16.33 -46.76
N GLU A 12 10.66 -17.45 -46.56
CA GLU A 12 10.50 -18.32 -45.38
C GLU A 12 11.09 -17.65 -44.13
N VAL A 13 12.23 -16.98 -44.29
CA VAL A 13 12.84 -16.17 -43.24
C VAL A 13 11.95 -14.97 -42.90
N MET A 14 11.37 -14.31 -43.90
CA MET A 14 10.45 -13.19 -43.66
C MET A 14 9.20 -13.62 -42.89
N VAL A 15 8.57 -14.74 -43.26
CA VAL A 15 7.41 -15.26 -42.55
C VAL A 15 7.77 -15.66 -41.11
N SER A 16 8.92 -16.31 -40.92
CA SER A 16 9.42 -16.68 -39.58
C SER A 16 9.64 -15.45 -38.69
N LEU A 17 10.21 -14.37 -39.23
CA LEU A 17 10.38 -13.10 -38.53
C LEU A 17 9.04 -12.45 -38.16
N VAL A 18 8.04 -12.49 -39.05
CA VAL A 18 6.70 -11.96 -38.76
C VAL A 18 6.06 -12.72 -37.60
N ILE A 19 6.12 -14.05 -37.62
CA ILE A 19 5.59 -14.89 -36.53
C ILE A 19 6.33 -14.61 -35.22
N LEU A 20 7.66 -14.48 -35.26
CA LEU A 20 8.48 -14.14 -34.10
C LEU A 20 8.08 -12.80 -33.48
N VAL A 21 7.93 -11.75 -34.29
CA VAL A 21 7.56 -10.40 -33.81
C VAL A 21 6.18 -10.43 -33.15
N ILE A 22 5.20 -11.09 -33.76
CA ILE A 22 3.85 -11.24 -33.17
C ILE A 22 3.93 -11.99 -31.83
N GLY A 23 4.72 -13.07 -31.76
CA GLY A 23 4.94 -13.83 -30.53
C GLY A 23 5.57 -12.98 -29.41
N LEU A 24 6.58 -12.17 -29.73
CA LEU A 24 7.25 -11.30 -28.78
C LEU A 24 6.33 -10.20 -28.22
N ILE A 25 5.48 -9.60 -29.06
CA ILE A 25 4.47 -8.62 -28.61
C ILE A 25 3.49 -9.28 -27.63
N GLY A 26 3.10 -10.53 -27.87
CA GLY A 26 2.27 -11.30 -26.95
C GLY A 26 2.92 -11.45 -25.57
N ILE A 27 4.19 -11.85 -25.53
CA ILE A 27 4.96 -12.05 -24.28
C ILE A 27 5.13 -10.72 -23.52
N PHE A 28 5.40 -9.62 -24.22
CA PHE A 28 5.59 -8.32 -23.57
C PHE A 28 4.33 -7.84 -22.83
N ASN A 29 3.15 -8.05 -23.42
CA ASN A 29 1.88 -7.76 -22.77
C ASN A 29 1.70 -8.59 -21.48
N LEU A 30 2.02 -9.89 -21.53
CA LEU A 30 1.99 -10.74 -20.34
C LEU A 30 2.96 -10.25 -19.25
N HIS A 31 4.15 -9.78 -19.64
CA HIS A 31 5.14 -9.25 -18.71
C HIS A 31 4.65 -7.97 -18.00
N ILE A 32 3.98 -7.06 -18.72
CA ILE A 32 3.34 -5.87 -18.14
C ILE A 32 2.28 -6.29 -17.12
N MET A 33 1.41 -7.24 -17.49
CA MET A 33 0.33 -7.70 -16.62
C MET A 33 0.87 -8.36 -15.34
N SER A 34 1.96 -9.14 -15.47
CA SER A 34 2.67 -9.72 -14.33
C SER A 34 3.25 -8.65 -13.41
N LYS A 35 3.94 -7.64 -13.94
CA LYS A 35 4.52 -6.56 -13.13
C LYS A 35 3.47 -5.78 -12.36
N GLN A 36 2.35 -5.45 -13.01
CA GLN A 36 1.25 -4.75 -12.36
C GLN A 36 0.64 -5.60 -11.23
N GLY A 37 0.44 -6.91 -11.45
CA GLY A 37 -0.07 -7.82 -10.40
C GLY A 37 0.88 -7.96 -9.22
N SER A 38 2.19 -8.03 -9.48
CA SER A 38 3.21 -8.03 -8.41
C SER A 38 3.21 -6.73 -7.61
N PHE A 39 3.06 -5.59 -8.27
CA PHE A 39 2.97 -4.29 -7.58
C PHE A 39 1.72 -4.16 -6.72
N GLU A 40 0.56 -4.62 -7.21
CA GLU A 40 -0.68 -4.62 -6.43
C GLU A 40 -0.58 -5.52 -5.19
N SER A 41 0.03 -6.71 -5.34
CA SER A 41 0.29 -7.62 -4.21
C SER A 41 1.26 -7.01 -3.19
N PHE A 42 2.26 -6.27 -3.66
CA PHE A 42 3.18 -5.53 -2.80
C PHE A 42 2.45 -4.43 -2.02
N GLN A 43 1.62 -3.62 -2.66
CA GLN A 43 0.81 -2.60 -1.99
C GLN A 43 -0.12 -3.21 -0.93
N GLN A 44 -0.79 -4.32 -1.26
CA GLN A 44 -1.65 -5.03 -0.31
C GLN A 44 -0.87 -5.50 0.93
N THR A 45 0.34 -6.04 0.71
CA THR A 45 1.22 -6.47 1.80
C THR A 45 1.63 -5.28 2.66
N GLN A 46 2.01 -4.16 2.05
CA GLN A 46 2.39 -2.94 2.75
C GLN A 46 1.23 -2.37 3.59
N ALA A 47 0.02 -2.33 3.03
CA ALA A 47 -1.19 -1.91 3.75
C ALA A 47 -1.50 -2.83 4.94
N SER A 48 -1.35 -4.14 4.76
CA SER A 48 -1.52 -5.09 5.86
C SER A 48 -0.48 -4.91 6.96
N TYR A 49 0.77 -4.62 6.59
CA TYR A 49 1.85 -4.33 7.52
C TYR A 49 1.53 -3.07 8.34
N TYR A 50 1.13 -1.97 7.70
CA TYR A 50 0.78 -0.73 8.41
C TYR A 50 -0.42 -0.90 9.35
N ALA A 51 -1.43 -1.66 8.95
CA ALA A 51 -2.59 -1.90 9.80
C ALA A 51 -2.22 -2.75 11.04
N ASN A 52 -1.38 -3.78 10.86
CA ASN A 52 -0.90 -4.60 11.97
C ASN A 52 0.07 -3.83 12.89
N ASP A 53 0.94 -2.99 12.33
CA ASP A 53 1.84 -2.12 13.09
C ASP A 53 1.05 -1.23 14.07
N MET A 54 0.01 -0.55 13.57
CA MET A 54 -0.84 0.29 14.41
C MET A 54 -1.59 -0.52 15.48
N ILE A 55 -2.10 -1.70 15.14
CA ILE A 55 -2.72 -2.59 16.14
C ILE A 55 -1.72 -2.94 17.25
N ASN A 56 -0.48 -3.27 16.90
CA ASN A 56 0.54 -3.62 17.89
C ASN A 56 0.91 -2.43 18.78
N ARG A 57 1.02 -1.21 18.22
CA ARG A 57 1.22 0.03 18.99
C ARG A 57 0.08 0.28 19.97
N MET A 58 -1.17 0.13 19.51
CA MET A 58 -2.36 0.26 20.36
C MET A 58 -2.43 -0.80 21.46
N ARG A 59 -1.96 -2.03 21.21
CA ARG A 59 -1.86 -3.08 22.24
C ARG A 59 -0.84 -2.74 23.32
N LEU A 60 0.29 -2.14 22.95
CA LEU A 60 1.32 -1.70 23.91
C LEU A 60 0.85 -0.51 24.76
N ASN A 61 -0.07 0.30 24.23
CA ASN A 61 -0.61 1.49 24.90
C ASN A 61 -2.15 1.43 25.00
N SER A 62 -2.67 0.30 25.51
CA SER A 62 -4.11 0.01 25.56
C SER A 62 -4.90 0.95 26.49
N ALA A 63 -4.24 1.61 27.44
CA ALA A 63 -4.87 2.61 28.30
C ALA A 63 -5.32 3.86 27.53
N GLN A 64 -4.81 4.09 26.31
CA GLN A 64 -5.04 5.31 25.52
C GLN A 64 -5.76 5.06 24.20
N LEU A 65 -6.48 3.93 24.03
CA LEU A 65 -7.18 3.59 22.77
C LEU A 65 -8.04 4.71 22.21
N ALA A 66 -8.75 5.45 23.07
CA ALA A 66 -9.58 6.58 22.66
C ALA A 66 -8.79 7.71 21.97
N LEU A 67 -7.51 7.91 22.28
CA LEU A 67 -6.67 8.92 21.64
C LEU A 67 -6.28 8.55 20.20
N TYR A 68 -6.27 7.26 19.87
CA TYR A 68 -6.04 6.79 18.51
C TYR A 68 -7.25 6.97 17.59
N ALA A 69 -8.45 7.12 18.13
CA ALA A 69 -9.66 7.36 17.37
C ALA A 69 -9.99 8.86 17.35
N ASN A 70 -9.42 9.62 16.40
CA ASN A 70 -9.71 11.05 16.22
C ASN A 70 -11.07 11.31 15.51
N GLY A 71 -11.80 10.26 15.11
CA GLY A 71 -13.06 10.39 14.36
C GLY A 71 -12.90 10.98 12.95
N SER A 72 -11.67 11.20 12.50
CA SER A 72 -11.33 11.65 11.15
C SER A 72 -10.25 10.75 10.54
N PRO A 73 -10.26 10.55 9.22
CA PRO A 73 -9.20 9.79 8.53
C PRO A 73 -7.83 10.48 8.62
N TYR A 74 -6.79 9.68 8.86
CA TYR A 74 -5.39 10.09 8.78
C TYR A 74 -4.94 10.10 7.33
N SER A 75 -4.70 11.28 6.78
CA SER A 75 -4.28 11.47 5.38
C SER A 75 -3.40 12.70 5.24
N GLY A 76 -2.59 12.74 4.18
CA GLY A 76 -1.68 13.86 3.91
C GLY A 76 -0.57 14.00 4.94
N THR A 77 -0.09 15.23 5.14
CA THR A 77 1.02 15.54 6.04
C THR A 77 0.60 15.33 7.51
N PRO A 78 1.36 14.56 8.29
CA PRO A 78 1.06 14.32 9.69
C PRO A 78 1.17 15.61 10.51
N SER A 79 0.32 15.72 11.52
CA SER A 79 0.36 16.85 12.45
C SER A 79 1.63 16.80 13.29
N ALA A 80 2.27 17.95 13.48
CA ALA A 80 3.46 18.03 14.31
C ALA A 80 3.16 17.56 15.73
N VAL A 81 4.06 16.75 16.27
CA VAL A 81 4.01 16.29 17.66
C VAL A 81 4.81 17.22 18.57
N SER A 82 4.35 17.39 19.82
CA SER A 82 5.04 18.21 20.81
C SER A 82 6.32 17.56 21.34
N GLN A 83 6.42 16.23 21.27
CA GLN A 83 7.59 15.48 21.72
C GLN A 83 7.79 14.23 20.84
N ARG A 84 9.04 13.95 20.49
CA ARG A 84 9.42 12.72 19.77
C ARG A 84 9.73 11.64 20.78
N CYS A 85 9.09 10.49 20.66
CA CYS A 85 9.25 9.36 21.59
C CYS A 85 10.12 8.25 20.98
N ASP A 86 11.21 8.64 20.32
CA ASP A 86 12.14 7.76 19.59
C ASP A 86 13.52 7.59 20.25
N SER A 87 13.77 8.28 21.36
CA SER A 87 15.04 8.22 22.10
C SER A 87 14.89 7.65 23.49
N ALA A 88 15.84 6.83 23.92
CA ALA A 88 15.93 6.29 25.29
C ALA A 88 16.13 7.38 26.37
N THR A 89 16.49 8.60 25.98
CA THR A 89 16.67 9.74 26.89
C THR A 89 15.42 10.61 27.05
N VAL A 90 14.37 10.36 26.26
CA VAL A 90 13.13 11.14 26.30
C VAL A 90 12.03 10.33 26.98
N PHE A 91 11.47 10.88 28.06
CA PHE A 91 10.34 10.27 28.75
C PHE A 91 9.03 10.83 28.18
N CYS A 92 8.25 9.97 27.52
CA CYS A 92 6.91 10.30 27.05
C CYS A 92 5.84 9.72 27.99
N SER A 93 4.82 10.52 28.28
CA SER A 93 3.59 10.00 28.88
C SER A 93 2.89 9.05 27.89
N ALA A 94 1.98 8.20 28.40
CA ALA A 94 1.15 7.33 27.56
C ALA A 94 0.39 8.14 26.47
N SER A 95 -0.08 9.34 26.80
CA SER A 95 -0.76 10.22 25.84
C SER A 95 0.19 10.79 24.77
N GLN A 96 1.41 11.17 25.14
CA GLN A 96 2.42 11.64 24.19
C GLN A 96 2.89 10.50 23.26
N MET A 97 3.01 9.29 23.80
CA MET A 97 3.34 8.09 23.02
C MET A 97 2.28 7.80 21.96
N ALA A 98 0.99 7.88 22.31
CA ALA A 98 -0.09 7.67 21.33
C ALA A 98 -0.04 8.70 20.17
N LEU A 99 0.23 9.97 20.46
CA LEU A 99 0.40 11.00 19.43
C LEU A 99 1.62 10.73 18.55
N TRP A 100 2.73 10.28 19.15
CA TRP A 100 3.94 9.88 18.43
C TRP A 100 3.70 8.66 17.53
N ASP A 101 2.99 7.65 18.02
CA ASP A 101 2.64 6.46 17.26
C ASP A 101 1.81 6.78 16.02
N ILE A 102 0.83 7.67 16.14
CA ILE A 102 0.03 8.16 15.01
C ILE A 102 0.92 8.90 14.01
N PHE A 103 1.81 9.76 14.49
CA PHE A 103 2.71 10.54 13.64
C PHE A 103 3.66 9.64 12.84
N GLU A 104 4.32 8.69 13.51
CA GLU A 104 5.23 7.71 12.88
C GLU A 104 4.50 6.83 11.88
N TRP A 105 3.33 6.31 12.25
CA TRP A 105 2.51 5.49 11.38
C TRP A 105 2.08 6.24 10.12
N GLN A 106 1.59 7.48 10.28
CA GLN A 106 1.22 8.32 9.15
C GLN A 106 2.42 8.65 8.27
N SER A 107 3.55 9.04 8.87
CA SER A 107 4.81 9.28 8.16
C SER A 107 5.26 8.07 7.33
N SER A 108 5.09 6.86 7.88
CA SER A 108 5.46 5.61 7.24
C SER A 108 4.62 5.31 6.01
N PHE A 109 3.28 5.35 6.11
CA PHE A 109 2.43 4.98 4.98
C PHE A 109 2.31 6.06 3.89
N ILE A 110 2.60 7.33 4.20
CA ILE A 110 2.72 8.38 3.18
C ILE A 110 4.14 8.45 2.59
N GLY A 111 5.11 7.77 3.19
CA GLY A 111 6.48 7.65 2.69
C GLY A 111 7.35 8.90 2.84
N THR A 112 7.19 9.69 3.91
CA THR A 112 8.02 10.90 4.13
C THR A 112 9.52 10.60 4.28
N SER A 113 9.89 9.35 4.56
CA SER A 113 11.28 8.92 4.67
C SER A 113 12.03 8.94 3.34
N GLU A 114 11.32 8.79 2.21
CA GLU A 114 11.93 8.70 0.88
C GLU A 114 11.25 9.68 -0.08
N VAL A 115 11.99 10.69 -0.53
CA VAL A 115 11.49 11.76 -1.38
C VAL A 115 12.27 11.81 -2.68
N ILE A 116 11.56 11.73 -3.81
CA ILE A 116 12.11 12.04 -5.12
C ILE A 116 11.56 13.39 -5.55
N ASN A 117 12.45 14.37 -5.70
CA ASN A 117 12.13 15.79 -5.89
C ASN A 117 11.31 16.34 -4.72
N THR A 118 9.99 16.39 -4.87
CA THR A 118 9.02 16.88 -3.89
C THR A 118 7.91 15.87 -3.60
N LYS A 119 8.02 14.65 -4.15
CA LYS A 119 7.04 13.59 -4.00
C LYS A 119 7.58 12.49 -3.11
N ASN A 120 6.82 12.12 -2.09
CA ASN A 120 7.08 10.94 -1.28
C ASN A 120 6.91 9.68 -2.16
N VAL A 121 7.87 8.75 -2.10
CA VAL A 121 7.88 7.52 -2.90
C VAL A 121 7.96 6.24 -2.08
N GLY A 122 8.18 6.33 -0.77
CA GLY A 122 8.28 5.17 0.13
C GLY A 122 6.94 4.59 0.61
N GLY A 123 5.83 5.27 0.34
CA GLY A 123 4.50 4.95 0.87
C GLY A 123 3.50 4.46 -0.17
N LEU A 124 2.26 4.29 0.28
CA LEU A 124 1.12 3.96 -0.57
C LEU A 124 0.59 5.21 -1.29
N ASP A 125 0.15 5.06 -2.54
CA ASP A 125 -0.35 6.20 -3.34
C ASP A 125 -1.68 6.72 -2.81
N THR A 126 -1.75 8.00 -2.45
CA THR A 126 -2.93 8.67 -1.86
C THR A 126 -3.56 7.86 -0.71
N ALA A 127 -2.68 7.40 0.19
CA ALA A 127 -3.03 6.59 1.33
C ALA A 127 -3.90 7.34 2.35
N THR A 128 -4.78 6.60 3.00
CA THR A 128 -5.62 7.08 4.10
C THR A 128 -5.78 5.97 5.12
N GLY A 129 -5.48 6.26 6.38
CA GLY A 129 -5.63 5.34 7.50
C GLY A 129 -6.79 5.77 8.38
N CYS A 130 -7.59 4.84 8.88
CA CYS A 130 -8.70 5.12 9.78
C CYS A 130 -8.72 4.13 10.92
N ILE A 131 -8.98 4.66 12.11
CA ILE A 131 -9.02 3.91 13.34
C ILE A 131 -10.40 4.14 13.96
N ASN A 132 -11.13 3.06 14.16
CA ASN A 132 -12.39 3.06 14.90
C ASN A 132 -12.22 2.23 16.17
N VAL A 133 -12.60 2.80 17.30
CA VAL A 133 -12.51 2.16 18.62
C VAL A 133 -13.90 2.13 19.22
N ASN A 134 -14.42 0.93 19.47
CA ASN A 134 -15.69 0.69 20.15
C ASN A 134 -15.43 -0.17 21.39
N GLY A 135 -15.21 0.49 22.52
CA GLY A 135 -14.71 -0.14 23.74
C GLY A 135 -13.35 -0.79 23.50
N ASN A 136 -13.29 -2.11 23.64
CA ASN A 136 -12.08 -2.91 23.42
C ASN A 136 -11.96 -3.43 21.98
N VAL A 137 -12.98 -3.23 21.15
CA VAL A 137 -12.95 -3.63 19.74
C VAL A 137 -12.34 -2.50 18.93
N VAL A 138 -11.24 -2.79 18.26
CA VAL A 138 -10.50 -1.83 17.45
C VAL A 138 -10.44 -2.31 16.01
N THR A 139 -10.83 -1.42 15.10
CA THR A 139 -10.79 -1.65 13.66
C THR A 139 -9.85 -0.65 13.03
N VAL A 140 -8.79 -1.15 12.41
CA VAL A 140 -7.84 -0.35 11.63
C VAL A 140 -8.08 -0.62 10.16
N THR A 141 -8.32 0.44 9.40
CA THR A 141 -8.58 0.38 7.95
C THR A 141 -7.53 1.22 7.23
N MET A 142 -6.89 0.62 6.24
CA MET A 142 -5.98 1.27 5.31
C MET A 142 -6.62 1.33 3.94
N SER A 143 -6.63 2.51 3.32
CA SER A 143 -7.09 2.68 1.96
C SER A 143 -6.06 3.41 1.11
N TRP A 144 -5.97 3.05 -0.17
CA TRP A 144 -4.99 3.63 -1.11
C TRP A 144 -5.49 3.51 -2.54
N LYS A 145 -4.82 4.19 -3.46
CA LYS A 145 -5.11 4.12 -4.89
C LYS A 145 -4.30 3.00 -5.55
N ALA A 146 -5.00 2.07 -6.17
CA ALA A 146 -4.43 1.05 -7.04
C ALA A 146 -4.16 1.57 -8.45
N ILE A 147 -3.32 0.81 -9.17
CA ILE A 147 -3.02 1.05 -10.58
C ILE A 147 -4.19 0.67 -11.48
N ARG A 148 -4.94 -0.39 -11.13
CA ARG A 148 -6.04 -0.95 -11.92
C ARG A 148 -7.39 -0.51 -11.38
N SER A 149 -8.34 -0.29 -12.27
CA SER A 149 -9.74 -0.16 -11.89
C SER A 149 -10.31 -1.53 -11.49
N SER A 150 -11.22 -1.52 -10.54
CA SER A 150 -12.10 -2.63 -10.18
C SER A 150 -13.51 -2.09 -9.95
N SER A 151 -14.45 -2.99 -9.62
CA SER A 151 -15.68 -2.56 -8.95
C SER A 151 -15.35 -1.66 -7.76
N ASP A 152 -16.14 -0.59 -7.58
CA ASP A 152 -15.97 0.34 -6.47
C ASP A 152 -15.98 -0.45 -5.15
N SER A 153 -14.92 -0.31 -4.35
CA SER A 153 -14.86 -0.94 -3.03
C SER A 153 -15.74 -0.22 -2.00
N GLY A 154 -16.42 0.85 -2.40
CA GLY A 154 -17.29 1.64 -1.54
C GLY A 154 -16.51 2.40 -0.48
N ASP A 155 -17.24 3.20 0.29
CA ASP A 155 -16.68 3.92 1.43
C ASP A 155 -16.80 3.05 2.70
N VAL A 156 -15.75 2.27 3.00
CA VAL A 156 -15.71 1.50 4.25
C VAL A 156 -15.39 2.46 5.40
N ASN A 157 -16.41 2.78 6.21
CA ASN A 157 -16.30 3.63 7.40
C ASN A 157 -15.73 5.04 7.16
N ALA A 158 -16.09 5.71 6.06
CA ALA A 158 -15.57 7.04 5.72
C ALA A 158 -14.05 7.09 5.47
N CYS A 159 -13.43 5.95 5.15
CA CYS A 159 -11.97 5.83 5.08
C CYS A 159 -11.38 6.15 3.71
N GLY A 160 -11.62 7.38 3.27
CA GLY A 160 -11.19 7.91 1.98
C GLY A 160 -12.33 7.99 0.97
N THR A 161 -12.07 8.61 -0.18
CA THR A 161 -13.10 8.83 -1.21
C THR A 161 -13.26 7.59 -2.09
N ALA A 162 -14.51 7.18 -2.30
CA ALA A 162 -14.90 6.09 -3.20
C ALA A 162 -14.39 6.34 -4.63
N SER A 163 -13.91 5.29 -5.27
CA SER A 163 -13.36 5.31 -6.63
C SER A 163 -13.16 3.87 -7.11
N ASP A 164 -13.32 3.67 -8.42
CA ASP A 164 -12.97 2.43 -9.12
C ASP A 164 -11.50 1.99 -8.92
N LYS A 165 -10.62 2.88 -8.48
CA LYS A 165 -9.20 2.58 -8.18
C LYS A 165 -8.90 2.52 -6.68
N ARG A 166 -9.90 2.68 -5.80
CA ARG A 166 -9.69 2.60 -4.35
C ARG A 166 -9.52 1.13 -3.94
N ARG A 167 -8.48 0.86 -3.16
CA ARG A 167 -8.27 -0.41 -2.45
C ARG A 167 -8.41 -0.16 -0.97
N ILE A 168 -8.88 -1.19 -0.27
CA ILE A 168 -9.15 -1.14 1.17
C ILE A 168 -8.65 -2.44 1.79
N TYR A 169 -7.95 -2.31 2.91
CA TYR A 169 -7.60 -3.42 3.81
C TYR A 169 -8.07 -3.05 5.20
N SER A 170 -8.88 -3.89 5.82
CA SER A 170 -9.41 -3.66 7.16
C SER A 170 -9.17 -4.88 8.04
N ILE A 171 -8.75 -4.63 9.28
CA ILE A 171 -8.54 -5.65 10.31
C ILE A 171 -9.20 -5.19 11.59
N GLN A 172 -9.98 -6.09 12.19
CA GLN A 172 -10.64 -5.90 13.46
C GLN A 172 -10.04 -6.85 14.50
N THR A 173 -9.72 -6.31 15.67
CA THR A 173 -9.20 -7.09 16.80
C THR A 173 -9.83 -6.59 18.10
N VAL A 174 -9.81 -7.44 19.13
CA VAL A 174 -10.04 -7.01 20.50
C VAL A 174 -8.69 -6.70 21.16
N ILE A 175 -8.61 -5.63 21.93
CA ILE A 175 -7.47 -5.27 22.77
C ILE A 175 -7.96 -5.31 24.23
N ILE A 176 -7.30 -6.12 25.07
CA ILE A 176 -7.67 -6.35 26.47
C ILE A 176 -6.60 -5.72 27.37
#